data_AF-A0A954BTG3-F1
#
_entry.id   AF-A0A954BTG3-F1
#
_cell.length_a   1.000
_cell.length_b   1.000
_cell.length_c   1.000
_cell.angle_alpha   90.00
_cell.angle_beta   90.00
_cell.angle_gamma   90.00
#
_symmetry.space_group_name_H-M   'P 1'
#
loop_
_entity.id
_entity.type
_entity.pdbx_description
1 polymer ?
#
loop_
_entity_poly.entity_id
_entity_poly.type
_entity_poly.pdbx_seq_one_letter_code
_entity_poly.pdbx_strand_id
1 'polypeptide(L)'
;MARPTTIGALKESGWQSRSVKDELRENLIQRIQSGSKLFEGIVGYDRTVLPQVINAVLARHNLILLGLRGQAKTRILRSLVELLDEYIPIVRDSEINDDPYEPTSKRARDLVAMHGDDTEIEWLHRESRYAEKLATPDVSIADLIGDVDPI
;
A
#
# COMPACT_ATOMS: atom_id res chain seq x y z
N MET A 1 -12.11 -20.26 -4.46
CA MET A 1 -10.79 -20.94 -4.55
C MET A 1 -10.02 -20.60 -3.30
N ALA A 2 -9.33 -21.57 -2.69
CA ALA A 2 -8.45 -21.29 -1.56
C ALA A 2 -7.26 -20.44 -2.04
N ARG A 3 -6.83 -19.47 -1.23
CA ARG A 3 -5.67 -18.65 -1.59
C ARG A 3 -4.38 -19.48 -1.46
N PRO A 4 -3.38 -19.25 -2.31
CA PRO A 4 -2.04 -19.84 -2.16
C PRO A 4 -1.46 -19.64 -0.77
N THR A 5 -0.79 -20.66 -0.23
CA THR A 5 -0.12 -20.61 1.09
C THR A 5 1.39 -20.74 1.00
N THR A 6 1.93 -20.99 -0.19
CA THR A 6 3.38 -21.06 -0.46
C THR A 6 3.75 -20.27 -1.71
N ILE A 7 5.04 -19.94 -1.84
CA ILE A 7 5.59 -19.27 -3.02
C ILE A 7 5.32 -20.07 -4.31
N GLY A 8 5.48 -21.40 -4.28
CA GLY A 8 5.23 -22.27 -5.43
C GLY A 8 3.78 -22.17 -5.91
N ALA A 9 2.82 -22.30 -5.00
CA ALA A 9 1.40 -22.15 -5.32
C ALA A 9 1.05 -20.73 -5.80
N LEU A 10 1.73 -19.71 -5.27
CA LEU A 10 1.54 -18.32 -5.69
C LEU A 10 2.00 -18.13 -7.14
N LYS A 11 3.16 -18.70 -7.53
CA LYS A 11 3.65 -18.69 -8.91
C LYS A 11 2.66 -19.38 -9.86
N GLU A 12 2.13 -20.54 -9.47
CA GLU A 12 1.12 -21.27 -10.26
C GLU A 12 -0.18 -20.48 -10.44
N SER A 13 -0.57 -19.66 -9.45
CA SER A 13 -1.73 -18.77 -9.56
C SER A 13 -1.54 -17.62 -10.56
N GLY A 14 -0.30 -17.40 -11.03
CA GLY A 14 0.04 -16.31 -11.94
C GLY A 14 0.03 -14.93 -11.29
N TRP A 15 0.11 -14.86 -9.96
CA TRP A 15 0.23 -13.58 -9.25
C TRP A 15 1.55 -12.90 -9.64
N GLN A 16 1.51 -11.58 -9.77
CA GLN A 16 2.68 -10.77 -10.10
C GLN A 16 2.86 -9.70 -9.05
N SER A 17 4.09 -9.55 -8.58
CA SER A 17 4.46 -8.41 -7.74
C SER A 17 4.46 -7.13 -8.55
N ARG A 18 4.06 -6.05 -7.90
CA ARG A 18 4.06 -4.70 -8.45
C ARG A 18 4.27 -3.70 -7.34
N SER A 19 4.84 -2.54 -7.67
CA SER A 19 5.04 -1.49 -6.68
C SER A 19 3.70 -0.93 -6.20
N VAL A 20 3.66 -0.41 -4.96
CA VAL A 20 2.48 0.28 -4.42
C VAL A 20 2.01 1.42 -5.33
N LYS A 21 2.94 2.11 -5.99
CA LYS A 21 2.62 3.18 -6.93
C LYS A 21 1.94 2.67 -8.20
N ASP A 22 2.31 1.49 -8.68
CA ASP A 22 1.68 0.85 -9.84
C ASP A 22 0.30 0.34 -9.48
N GLU A 23 0.19 -0.35 -8.35
CA GLU A 23 -1.07 -0.82 -7.78
C GLU A 23 -2.09 0.33 -7.64
N LEU A 24 -1.72 1.41 -6.94
CA LEU A 24 -2.58 2.57 -6.76
C LEU A 24 -3.00 3.18 -8.09
N ARG A 25 -2.08 3.29 -9.06
CA ARG A 25 -2.36 3.86 -10.38
C ARG A 25 -3.33 2.99 -11.17
N GLU A 26 -3.08 1.68 -11.24
CA GLU A 26 -3.89 0.74 -12.00
C GLU A 26 -5.30 0.62 -11.43
N ASN A 27 -5.41 0.48 -10.11
CA ASN A 27 -6.70 0.41 -9.43
C ASN A 27 -7.47 1.73 -9.53
N LEU A 28 -6.78 2.88 -9.51
CA LEU A 28 -7.40 4.19 -9.79
C LEU A 28 -7.97 4.26 -11.21
N ILE A 29 -7.22 3.79 -12.23
CA ILE A 29 -7.69 3.77 -13.62
C ILE A 29 -8.94 2.91 -13.75
N GLN A 30 -8.93 1.71 -13.16
CA GLN A 30 -10.09 0.82 -13.17
C GLN A 30 -11.31 1.46 -12.50
N ARG A 31 -11.12 2.11 -11.34
CA ARG A 31 -12.20 2.76 -10.59
C ARG A 31 -12.78 3.98 -11.32
N ILE A 32 -11.96 4.70 -12.08
CA ILE A 32 -12.42 5.78 -12.98
C ILE A 32 -13.24 5.19 -14.13
N GLN A 33 -12.76 4.12 -14.76
CA GLN A 33 -13.46 3.46 -15.88
C GLN A 33 -14.81 2.87 -15.47
N SER A 34 -14.93 2.34 -14.25
CA SER A 34 -16.20 1.83 -13.71
C SER A 34 -17.18 2.93 -13.31
N GLY A 35 -16.76 4.21 -13.31
CA GLY A 35 -17.58 5.33 -12.84
C GLY A 35 -17.85 5.30 -11.33
N SER A 36 -17.10 4.50 -10.57
CA SER A 36 -17.24 4.38 -9.12
C SER A 36 -16.73 5.65 -8.43
N LYS A 37 -17.34 6.03 -7.30
CA LYS A 37 -16.87 7.17 -6.51
C LYS A 37 -15.47 6.88 -5.95
N LEU A 38 -14.54 7.80 -6.16
CA LEU A 38 -13.14 7.69 -5.69
C LEU A 38 -12.98 8.11 -4.22
N PHE A 39 -13.65 9.19 -3.83
CA PHE A 39 -13.49 9.82 -2.52
C PHE A 39 -14.84 9.94 -1.81
N GLU A 40 -15.28 8.86 -1.18
CA GLU A 40 -16.54 8.88 -0.43
C GLU A 40 -16.46 9.79 0.79
N GLY A 41 -17.51 10.58 1.03
CA GLY A 41 -17.58 11.49 2.18
C GLY A 41 -16.66 12.72 2.10
N ILE A 42 -16.05 13.01 0.95
CA ILE A 42 -15.39 14.28 0.67
C ILE A 42 -16.38 15.19 -0.09
N VAL A 43 -16.56 16.42 0.38
CA VAL A 43 -17.50 17.39 -0.20
C VAL A 43 -16.76 18.66 -0.59
N GLY A 44 -16.98 19.16 -1.81
CA GLY A 44 -16.55 20.49 -2.25
C GLY A 44 -15.14 20.58 -2.84
N TYR A 45 -14.37 19.49 -2.83
CA TYR A 45 -13.02 19.45 -3.41
C TYR A 45 -12.96 18.90 -4.84
N ASP A 46 -14.11 18.60 -5.44
CA ASP A 46 -14.25 18.00 -6.77
C ASP A 46 -13.58 18.81 -7.89
N ARG A 47 -13.50 20.13 -7.72
CA ARG A 47 -12.94 21.06 -8.72
C ARG A 47 -11.56 21.62 -8.34
N THR A 48 -10.98 21.18 -7.23
CA THR A 48 -9.73 21.77 -6.71
C THR A 48 -8.70 20.71 -6.31
N VAL A 49 -8.87 20.08 -5.14
CA VAL A 49 -7.87 19.16 -4.56
C VAL A 49 -7.97 17.76 -5.16
N LEU A 50 -9.18 17.22 -5.33
CA LEU A 50 -9.35 15.84 -5.81
C LEU A 50 -8.74 15.61 -7.20
N PRO A 51 -8.91 16.51 -8.20
CA PRO A 51 -8.25 16.36 -9.49
C PRO A 51 -6.71 16.32 -9.37
N GLN A 52 -6.13 17.09 -8.46
CA GLN A 52 -4.67 17.11 -8.26
C GLN A 52 -4.17 15.81 -7.63
N VAL A 53 -4.91 15.27 -6.65
CA VAL A 53 -4.60 13.96 -6.05
C VAL A 53 -4.67 12.86 -7.09
N ILE A 54 -5.73 12.84 -7.92
CA ILE A 54 -5.88 11.87 -9.03
C ILE A 54 -4.70 11.96 -9.98
N ASN A 55 -4.36 13.16 -10.46
CA ASN A 55 -3.24 13.36 -11.38
C ASN A 55 -1.92 12.92 -10.77
N ALA A 56 -1.68 13.21 -9.49
CA ALA A 56 -0.48 12.81 -8.80
C ALA A 56 -0.36 11.29 -8.66
N VAL A 57 -1.44 10.59 -8.32
CA VAL A 57 -1.45 9.11 -8.28
C VAL A 57 -1.22 8.54 -9.68
N LEU A 58 -1.88 9.06 -10.70
CA LEU A 58 -1.65 8.67 -12.10
C LEU A 58 -0.19 8.89 -12.51
N ALA A 59 0.43 9.98 -12.06
CA ALA A 59 1.83 10.30 -12.33
C ALA A 59 2.82 9.61 -11.38
N ARG A 60 2.36 8.75 -10.44
CA ARG A 60 3.19 8.03 -9.46
C ARG A 60 4.01 8.97 -8.55
N HIS A 61 3.49 10.16 -8.29
CA HIS A 61 4.12 11.17 -7.44
C HIS A 61 3.90 10.90 -5.95
N ASN A 62 4.86 11.35 -5.15
CA ASN A 62 4.67 11.46 -3.71
C ASN A 62 3.76 12.66 -3.41
N LEU A 63 2.90 12.53 -2.41
CA LEU A 63 1.88 13.52 -2.08
C LEU A 63 2.17 14.22 -0.75
N ILE A 64 2.00 15.54 -0.71
CA ILE A 64 1.97 16.33 0.52
C ILE A 64 0.67 17.13 0.53
N LEU A 65 -0.18 16.89 1.53
CA LEU A 65 -1.43 17.63 1.73
C LEU A 65 -1.23 18.75 2.75
N LEU A 66 -1.29 20.00 2.29
CA LEU A 66 -1.22 21.18 3.14
C LEU A 66 -2.62 21.78 3.34
N GLY A 67 -2.95 22.16 4.56
CA GLY A 67 -4.23 22.77 4.87
C GLY A 67 -4.51 22.87 6.36
N LEU A 68 -5.52 23.65 6.72
CA LEU A 68 -5.94 23.87 8.10
C LEU A 68 -6.57 22.62 8.73
N ARG A 69 -6.73 22.63 10.05
CA ARG A 69 -7.47 21.59 10.77
C ARG A 69 -8.91 21.51 10.25
N GLY A 70 -9.43 20.29 10.10
CA GLY A 70 -10.80 20.06 9.62
C GLY A 70 -10.98 20.06 8.09
N GLN A 71 -9.93 20.32 7.31
CA GLN A 71 -9.99 20.34 5.84
C GLN A 71 -9.89 18.96 5.18
N ALA A 72 -10.29 17.89 5.86
CA ALA A 72 -10.37 16.52 5.34
C ALA A 72 -9.05 15.86 4.86
N LYS A 73 -7.86 16.39 5.19
CA LYS A 73 -6.56 15.81 4.80
C LYS A 73 -6.44 14.31 5.11
N THR A 74 -6.64 13.92 6.37
CA THR A 74 -6.60 12.51 6.80
C THR A 74 -7.66 11.66 6.10
N ARG A 75 -8.84 12.23 5.83
CA ARG A 75 -9.91 11.50 5.11
C ARG A 75 -9.50 11.21 3.66
N ILE A 76 -8.90 12.19 2.98
CA ILE A 76 -8.37 11.99 1.62
C ILE A 76 -7.29 10.90 1.61
N LEU A 77 -6.34 10.94 2.55
CA LEU A 77 -5.28 9.91 2.65
C LEU A 77 -5.88 8.52 2.87
N ARG A 78 -6.83 8.37 3.79
CA ARG A 78 -7.49 7.09 4.06
C ARG A 78 -8.31 6.59 2.87
N SER A 79 -8.90 7.47 2.07
CA SER A 79 -9.57 7.06 0.82
C SER A 79 -8.60 6.48 -0.22
N LEU A 80 -7.29 6.76 -0.15
CA LEU A 80 -6.31 6.13 -1.06
C LEU A 80 -6.04 4.67 -0.69
N VAL A 81 -6.25 4.26 0.57
CA VAL A 81 -6.13 2.85 1.00
C VAL A 81 -7.15 1.97 0.28
N GLU A 82 -8.32 2.52 -0.03
CA GLU A 82 -9.36 1.85 -0.82
C GLU A 82 -8.98 1.59 -2.29
N LEU A 83 -7.86 2.15 -2.74
CA LEU A 83 -7.27 1.86 -4.06
C LEU A 83 -6.22 0.75 -4.00
N LEU A 84 -5.86 0.26 -2.82
CA LEU A 84 -5.01 -0.92 -2.69
C LEU A 84 -5.84 -2.20 -2.90
N ASP A 85 -5.19 -3.24 -3.40
CA ASP A 85 -5.73 -4.58 -3.48
C ASP A 85 -6.14 -5.03 -2.08
N GLU A 86 -7.32 -5.65 -1.99
CA GLU A 86 -7.91 -6.03 -0.71
C GLU A 86 -6.95 -6.90 0.12
N TYR A 87 -6.21 -7.79 -0.55
CA TYR A 87 -5.16 -8.58 0.06
C TYR A 87 -3.95 -8.74 -0.85
N ILE A 88 -2.76 -8.73 -0.25
CA ILE A 88 -1.50 -9.05 -0.91
C ILE A 88 -0.80 -10.22 -0.19
N PRO A 89 -0.05 -11.07 -0.92
CA PRO A 89 0.77 -12.09 -0.29
C PRO A 89 2.05 -11.47 0.27
N ILE A 90 2.48 -11.94 1.43
CA ILE A 90 3.75 -11.57 2.07
C ILE A 90 4.44 -12.82 2.57
N VAL A 91 5.77 -12.80 2.68
CA VAL A 91 6.54 -13.90 3.29
C VAL A 91 6.12 -14.02 4.76
N ARG A 92 5.68 -15.21 5.16
CA ARG A 92 5.27 -15.47 6.53
C ARG A 92 6.46 -15.29 7.48
N ASP A 93 6.20 -14.69 8.64
CA ASP A 93 7.20 -14.34 9.64
C ASP A 93 8.28 -13.36 9.15
N SER A 94 8.02 -12.60 8.09
CA SER A 94 8.87 -11.48 7.69
C SER A 94 8.78 -10.31 8.67
N GLU A 95 9.83 -9.51 8.76
CA GLU A 95 9.89 -8.36 9.69
C GLU A 95 9.10 -7.15 9.16
N ILE A 96 9.02 -7.00 7.84
CA ILE A 96 8.50 -5.80 7.16
C ILE A 96 7.46 -6.13 6.08
N ASN A 97 6.72 -7.22 6.20
CA ASN A 97 5.74 -7.66 5.21
C ASN A 97 6.37 -7.85 3.81
N ASP A 98 7.45 -8.62 3.76
CA ASP A 98 8.29 -8.76 2.57
C ASP A 98 7.55 -9.36 1.37
N ASP A 99 7.88 -8.85 0.19
CA ASP A 99 7.41 -9.41 -1.07
C ASP A 99 7.91 -10.87 -1.21
N PRO A 100 7.02 -11.82 -1.60
CA PRO A 100 7.40 -13.23 -1.78
C PRO A 100 8.46 -13.47 -2.86
N TYR A 101 8.56 -12.60 -3.86
CA TYR A 101 9.47 -12.75 -5.01
C TYR A 101 10.72 -11.87 -4.88
N GLU A 102 10.60 -10.71 -4.24
CA GLU A 102 11.69 -9.76 -4.03
C GLU A 102 11.84 -9.36 -2.53
N PRO A 103 12.18 -10.30 -1.63
CA PRO A 103 12.29 -10.01 -0.20
C PRO A 103 13.48 -9.10 0.14
N THR A 104 13.24 -8.13 1.02
CA THR A 104 14.20 -7.09 1.43
C THR A 104 14.76 -7.32 2.84
N SER A 105 14.01 -7.90 3.77
CA SER A 105 14.56 -8.26 5.09
C SER A 105 15.52 -9.44 4.99
N LYS A 106 16.49 -9.49 5.91
CA LYS A 106 17.41 -10.61 6.00
C LYS A 106 16.67 -11.91 6.31
N ARG A 107 15.71 -11.85 7.25
CA ARG A 107 14.93 -13.01 7.67
C ARG A 107 14.14 -13.61 6.51
N ALA A 108 13.45 -12.79 5.72
CA ALA A 108 12.70 -13.27 4.56
C ALA A 108 13.63 -13.88 3.49
N ARG A 109 14.78 -13.24 3.20
CA ARG A 109 15.77 -13.82 2.29
C ARG A 109 16.28 -15.19 2.75
N ASP A 110 16.57 -15.34 4.05
CA ASP A 110 17.05 -16.61 4.62
C ASP A 110 15.95 -17.70 4.52
N LEU A 111 14.69 -17.36 4.78
CA LEU A 111 13.54 -18.27 4.65
C LEU A 111 13.32 -18.72 3.19
N VAL A 112 13.39 -17.78 2.24
CA VAL A 112 13.26 -18.09 0.81
C VAL A 112 14.44 -18.92 0.32
N ALA A 113 15.67 -18.64 0.78
CA ALA A 113 16.84 -19.44 0.43
C ALA A 113 16.78 -20.87 0.99
N MET A 114 16.18 -21.04 2.19
CA MET A 114 16.08 -22.34 2.85
C MET A 114 14.96 -23.22 2.29
N HIS A 115 13.80 -22.64 2.00
CA HIS A 115 12.59 -23.39 1.64
C HIS A 115 12.18 -23.26 0.16
N GLY A 116 12.70 -22.28 -0.57
CA GLY A 116 12.40 -22.10 -1.99
C GLY A 116 10.90 -21.96 -2.27
N ASP A 117 10.35 -22.82 -3.12
CA ASP A 117 8.92 -22.79 -3.46
C ASP A 117 8.01 -23.25 -2.30
N ASP A 118 8.57 -23.92 -1.29
CA ASP A 118 7.85 -24.33 -0.07
C ASP A 118 7.80 -23.22 0.99
N THR A 119 8.43 -22.06 0.77
CA THR A 119 8.34 -20.94 1.70
C THR A 119 6.90 -20.52 1.90
N GLU A 120 6.46 -20.50 3.15
CA GLU A 120 5.10 -20.13 3.54
C GLU A 120 4.85 -18.64 3.32
N ILE A 121 3.64 -18.32 2.85
CA ILE A 121 3.15 -16.96 2.69
C ILE A 121 1.86 -16.74 3.50
N GLU A 122 1.61 -15.51 3.86
CA GLU A 122 0.34 -15.07 4.45
C GLU A 122 -0.27 -13.91 3.64
N TRP A 123 -1.57 -13.66 3.84
CA TRP A 123 -2.30 -12.64 3.09
C TRP A 123 -2.61 -11.45 3.97
N LEU A 124 -1.95 -10.33 3.68
CA LEU A 124 -2.09 -9.07 4.41
C LEU A 124 -3.24 -8.26 3.82
N HIS A 125 -4.21 -7.87 4.66
CA HIS A 125 -5.32 -7.01 4.25
C HIS A 125 -4.86 -5.55 4.06
N ARG A 126 -5.45 -4.83 3.10
CA ARG A 126 -5.07 -3.43 2.79
C ARG A 126 -5.08 -2.46 3.97
N GLU A 127 -6.00 -2.63 4.91
CA GLU A 127 -6.07 -1.77 6.11
C GLU A 127 -4.81 -1.88 6.98
N SER A 128 -4.16 -3.05 6.98
CA SER A 128 -2.91 -3.29 7.70
C SER A 128 -1.69 -2.68 7.00
N ARG A 129 -1.85 -2.19 5.77
CA ARG A 129 -0.77 -1.54 4.98
C ARG A 129 -0.71 -0.02 5.19
N TYR A 130 -1.69 0.56 5.88
CA TYR A 130 -1.73 1.99 6.16
C TYR A 130 -1.11 2.30 7.52
N ALA A 131 -0.02 3.06 7.53
CA ALA A 131 0.58 3.62 8.73
C ALA A 131 0.33 5.13 8.82
N GLU A 132 -0.09 5.61 9.99
CA GLU A 132 -0.23 7.03 10.29
C GLU A 132 0.46 7.35 11.61
N LYS A 133 1.38 8.32 11.59
CA LYS A 133 1.98 8.88 12.80
C LYS A 133 1.56 10.34 12.94
N LEU A 134 0.93 10.66 14.06
CA LEU A 134 0.68 12.05 14.45
C LEU A 134 1.99 12.63 14.96
N ALA A 135 2.61 13.50 14.17
CA ALA A 135 3.77 14.24 14.61
C ALA A 135 3.33 15.32 15.61
N THR A 136 3.74 15.18 16.87
CA THR A 136 3.82 16.29 17.80
C THR A 136 5.17 17.02 17.59
N PRO A 137 5.33 18.29 18.00
CA PRO A 137 6.53 19.09 17.69
C PRO A 137 7.87 18.47 18.18
N ASP A 138 7.77 17.53 19.10
CA ASP A 138 8.85 16.73 19.71
C ASP A 138 9.24 15.50 18.88
N VAL A 139 8.47 15.11 17.86
CA VAL A 139 8.81 13.98 16.96
C VAL A 139 9.91 14.42 15.99
N SER A 140 11.05 13.74 16.04
CA SER A 140 12.17 13.99 15.13
C SER A 140 12.08 13.15 13.85
N ILE A 141 12.83 13.53 12.82
CA ILE A 141 12.94 12.74 11.58
C ILE A 141 13.47 11.33 11.87
N ALA A 142 14.33 11.17 12.88
CA ALA A 142 14.86 9.86 13.26
C ALA A 142 13.77 8.93 13.82
N ASP A 143 12.80 9.48 14.56
CA ASP A 143 11.67 8.72 15.10
C ASP A 143 10.71 8.28 13.97
N LEU A 144 10.64 9.05 12.88
CA LEU A 144 9.82 8.70 11.71
C LEU A 144 10.45 7.57 10.88
N ILE A 145 11.78 7.50 10.79
CA ILE A 145 12.49 6.46 10.02
C ILE A 145 12.33 5.08 10.68
N GLY A 146 12.29 5.01 12.01
CA GLY A 146 12.08 3.74 12.72
C GLY A 146 10.63 3.23 12.72
N ASP A 147 9.66 4.14 12.59
CA ASP A 147 8.23 3.83 12.72
C ASP A 147 7.50 3.72 11.37
N VAL A 148 7.98 4.43 10.35
CA VAL A 148 7.40 4.48 9.00
C VAL A 148 8.54 4.25 8.03
N ASP A 149 8.96 2.98 7.93
CA ASP A 149 10.09 2.58 7.12
C ASP A 149 9.86 3.02 5.65
N PRO A 150 10.72 3.88 5.07
CA PRO A 150 10.49 4.48 3.75
C PRO A 150 10.97 3.61 2.57
N ILE A 151 11.36 2.36 2.82
CA ILE A 151 12.00 1.47 1.84
C ILE A 151 10.98 0.99 0.80
#